data_AF-A0A850QM44-F1
#
_entry.id   AF-A0A850QM44-F1
#
_cell.length_a   1.000
_cell.length_b   1.000
_cell.length_c   1.000
_cell.angle_alpha   90.00
_cell.angle_beta   90.00
_cell.angle_gamma   90.00
#
_symmetry.space_group_name_H-M   'P 1'
#
loop_
_entity.id
_entity.type
_entity.pdbx_description
1 polymer ?
#
loop_
_entity_poly.entity_id
_entity_poly.type
_entity_poly.pdbx_seq_one_letter_code
_entity_poly.pdbx_strand_id
1 'polypeptide(L)'
;ENMKIYPFDMLVNQVLMPIHCRIADTDNPLKGIQSAFWQGVITQCCNEVMVKAVKPKAPRCLLLSFEQSELIWIKALLLTYQGYAVTTLVSISDKLTGFQDALTALPWKACVVVGENKLTPSQLQELIVVNQAFAFPMILAGSLRVIHANDFKTSEL
;
A
#
# COMPACT_ATOMS: atom_id res chain seq x y z
N GLU A 1 -10.84 1.73 -20.68
CA GLU A 1 -11.79 0.59 -20.82
C GLU A 1 -11.16 -0.81 -20.71
N ASN A 2 -9.82 -0.96 -20.77
CA ASN A 2 -9.17 -2.29 -20.85
C ASN A 2 -8.79 -2.98 -19.51
N MET A 3 -9.15 -2.44 -18.35
CA MET A 3 -8.89 -3.13 -17.06
C MET A 3 -9.97 -4.17 -16.69
N LYS A 4 -10.92 -4.44 -17.58
CA LYS A 4 -11.87 -5.54 -17.41
C LYS A 4 -11.21 -6.83 -17.94
N ILE A 5 -10.87 -7.73 -17.03
CA ILE A 5 -10.51 -9.15 -17.26
C ILE A 5 -9.03 -9.43 -17.61
N TYR A 6 -8.09 -8.86 -16.87
CA TYR A 6 -6.76 -9.50 -16.74
C TYR A 6 -6.63 -10.07 -15.32
N PRO A 7 -6.15 -11.31 -15.14
CA PRO A 7 -5.72 -11.78 -13.83
C PRO A 7 -4.75 -10.75 -13.25
N PHE A 8 -4.93 -10.38 -11.98
CA PHE A 8 -4.16 -9.31 -11.34
C PHE A 8 -2.65 -9.46 -11.59
N ASP A 9 -2.14 -10.70 -11.49
CA ASP A 9 -0.74 -11.01 -11.73
C ASP A 9 -0.28 -10.68 -13.16
N MET A 10 -1.13 -10.85 -14.15
CA MET A 10 -0.83 -10.51 -15.55
C MET A 10 -0.76 -8.99 -15.73
N LEU A 11 -1.70 -8.23 -15.14
CA LEU A 11 -1.67 -6.77 -15.15
C LEU A 11 -0.39 -6.23 -14.51
N VAL A 12 -0.03 -6.75 -13.33
CA VAL A 12 1.18 -6.33 -12.62
C VAL A 12 2.42 -6.67 -13.44
N ASN A 13 2.58 -7.94 -13.83
CA ASN A 13 3.84 -8.41 -14.41
C ASN A 13 4.05 -7.98 -15.86
N GLN A 14 2.97 -7.84 -16.65
CA GLN A 14 3.09 -7.54 -18.09
C GLN A 14 2.87 -6.07 -18.42
N VAL A 15 2.25 -5.29 -17.53
CA VAL A 15 1.94 -3.89 -17.79
C VAL A 15 2.61 -2.97 -16.77
N LEU A 16 2.30 -3.13 -15.49
CA LEU A 16 2.73 -2.16 -14.48
C LEU A 16 4.23 -2.21 -14.20
N MET A 17 4.78 -3.41 -14.00
CA MET A 17 6.21 -3.60 -13.70
C MET A 17 7.12 -3.18 -14.86
N PRO A 18 6.85 -3.53 -16.13
CA PRO A 18 7.67 -3.05 -17.24
C PRO A 18 7.72 -1.52 -17.35
N ILE A 19 6.60 -0.84 -17.13
CA ILE A 19 6.55 0.64 -17.13
C ILE A 19 7.37 1.19 -15.96
N HIS A 20 7.18 0.65 -14.75
CA HIS A 20 7.96 1.04 -13.57
C HIS A 20 9.47 0.88 -13.81
N CYS A 21 9.91 -0.30 -14.29
CA CYS A 21 11.32 -0.56 -14.59
C CYS A 21 11.89 0.40 -15.63
N ARG A 22 11.12 0.71 -16.69
CA ARG A 22 11.57 1.65 -17.73
C ARG A 22 11.70 3.08 -17.22
N ILE A 23 10.82 3.51 -16.33
CA ILE A 23 10.90 4.83 -15.71
C ILE A 23 12.06 4.90 -14.72
N ALA A 24 12.23 3.85 -13.92
CA ALA A 24 13.25 3.77 -12.87
C ALA A 24 14.70 3.66 -13.38
N ASP A 25 14.87 3.27 -14.65
CA ASP A 25 16.14 3.19 -15.38
C ASP A 25 17.04 4.41 -15.10
N THR A 26 18.30 4.17 -14.72
CA THR A 26 19.26 5.22 -14.35
C THR A 26 19.65 6.10 -15.53
N ASP A 27 19.58 5.56 -16.74
CA ASP A 27 19.93 6.28 -17.97
C ASP A 27 18.74 7.07 -18.54
N ASN A 28 17.59 7.05 -17.86
CA ASN A 28 16.40 7.77 -18.28
C ASN A 28 16.51 9.28 -17.96
N PRO A 29 16.69 10.16 -18.96
CA PRO A 29 16.85 11.59 -18.72
C PRO A 29 15.55 12.26 -18.23
N LEU A 30 14.40 11.60 -18.38
CA LEU A 30 13.08 12.13 -18.01
C LEU A 30 12.51 11.48 -16.75
N LYS A 31 13.30 10.70 -16.01
CA LYS A 31 12.87 9.91 -14.85
C LYS A 31 11.95 10.69 -13.91
N GLY A 32 12.36 11.88 -13.46
CA GLY A 32 11.56 12.67 -12.50
C GLY A 32 10.16 13.03 -13.01
N ILE A 33 10.04 13.55 -14.23
CA ILE A 33 8.76 13.93 -14.81
C ILE A 33 7.92 12.70 -15.12
N GLN A 34 8.53 11.64 -15.66
CA GLN A 34 7.83 10.40 -15.98
C GLN A 34 7.32 9.69 -14.73
N SER A 35 8.10 9.64 -13.66
CA SER A 35 7.65 9.12 -12.36
C SER A 35 6.46 9.91 -11.82
N ALA A 36 6.52 11.24 -11.83
CA ALA A 36 5.41 12.08 -11.35
C ALA A 36 4.13 11.89 -12.19
N PHE A 37 4.26 11.84 -13.52
CA PHE A 37 3.15 11.57 -14.41
C PHE A 37 2.56 10.18 -14.18
N TRP A 38 3.42 9.16 -14.10
CA TRP A 38 3.02 7.78 -13.88
C TRP A 38 2.32 7.59 -12.53
N GLN A 39 2.82 8.22 -11.47
CA GLN A 39 2.17 8.25 -10.16
C GLN A 39 0.73 8.78 -10.26
N GLY A 40 0.49 9.85 -11.02
CA GLY A 40 -0.86 10.37 -11.23
C GLY A 40 -1.76 9.38 -11.97
N VAL A 41 -1.27 8.83 -13.08
CA VAL A 41 -2.01 7.86 -13.91
C VAL A 41 -2.39 6.62 -13.11
N ILE A 42 -1.44 6.00 -12.40
CA ILE A 42 -1.68 4.77 -11.66
C ILE A 42 -2.61 5.00 -10.48
N THR A 43 -2.47 6.12 -9.76
CA THR A 43 -3.38 6.50 -8.68
C THR A 43 -4.82 6.59 -9.19
N GLN A 44 -5.04 7.31 -10.29
CA GLN A 44 -6.36 7.45 -10.89
C GLN A 44 -6.92 6.09 -11.34
N CYS A 45 -6.13 5.34 -12.10
CA CYS A 45 -6.52 4.04 -12.65
C CYS A 45 -6.89 3.04 -11.55
N CYS A 46 -6.06 2.91 -10.51
CA CYS A 46 -6.33 2.02 -9.39
C CYS A 46 -7.59 2.45 -8.63
N ASN A 47 -7.77 3.74 -8.34
CA ASN A 47 -8.97 4.23 -7.65
C ASN A 47 -10.26 3.94 -8.42
N GLU A 48 -10.28 4.18 -9.73
CA GLU A 48 -11.44 3.89 -10.57
C GLU A 48 -11.84 2.41 -10.56
N VAL A 49 -10.85 1.51 -10.55
CA VAL A 49 -11.10 0.06 -10.48
C VAL A 49 -11.52 -0.36 -9.08
N MET A 50 -10.85 0.13 -8.03
CA MET A 50 -11.17 -0.23 -6.66
C MET A 50 -12.61 0.12 -6.28
N VAL A 51 -13.08 1.31 -6.67
CA VAL A 51 -14.47 1.74 -6.42
C VAL A 51 -15.50 0.82 -7.10
N LYS A 52 -15.17 0.28 -8.28
CA LYS A 52 -16.06 -0.63 -9.03
C LYS A 52 -15.98 -2.07 -8.54
N ALA A 53 -14.83 -2.50 -8.02
CA ALA A 53 -14.56 -3.87 -7.60
C ALA A 53 -14.97 -4.15 -6.15
N VAL A 54 -14.99 -3.13 -5.28
CA VAL A 54 -15.39 -3.27 -3.88
C VAL A 54 -16.82 -3.78 -3.77
N LYS A 55 -16.99 -4.88 -3.02
CA LYS A 55 -18.31 -5.45 -2.73
C LYS A 55 -18.98 -4.70 -1.58
N PRO A 56 -20.32 -4.60 -1.58
CA PRO A 56 -21.06 -4.14 -0.41
C PRO A 56 -20.68 -4.97 0.83
N LYS A 57 -20.40 -4.30 1.95
CA LYS A 57 -20.00 -4.92 3.23
C LYS A 57 -18.64 -5.64 3.22
N ALA A 58 -17.79 -5.38 2.24
CA ALA A 58 -16.41 -5.88 2.24
C ALA A 58 -15.68 -5.51 3.55
N PRO A 59 -14.88 -6.42 4.14
CA PRO A 59 -14.10 -6.14 5.33
C PRO A 59 -13.12 -4.99 5.07
N ARG A 60 -12.99 -4.06 6.03
CA ARG A 60 -12.11 -2.90 5.86
C ARG A 60 -10.66 -3.28 6.11
N CYS A 61 -9.78 -2.85 5.21
CA CYS A 61 -8.33 -2.96 5.35
C CYS A 61 -7.71 -1.57 5.29
N LEU A 62 -6.90 -1.24 6.28
CA LEU A 62 -6.06 -0.05 6.23
C LEU A 62 -4.76 -0.38 5.47
N LEU A 63 -4.33 0.50 4.57
CA LEU A 63 -3.04 0.38 3.88
C LEU A 63 -2.23 1.65 4.12
N LEU A 64 -1.06 1.51 4.74
CA LEU A 64 -0.19 2.59 5.17
C LEU A 64 1.12 2.59 4.36
N SER A 65 1.64 3.77 4.03
CA SER A 65 3.00 3.97 3.53
C SER A 65 3.60 5.27 4.09
N PHE A 66 4.86 5.20 4.51
CA PHE A 66 5.66 6.37 4.90
C PHE A 66 6.37 7.03 3.70
N GLU A 67 6.37 6.36 2.55
CA GLU A 67 6.99 6.83 1.33
C GLU A 67 5.96 7.14 0.25
N GLN A 68 6.31 8.08 -0.62
CA GLN A 68 5.57 8.31 -1.85
C GLN A 68 6.02 7.25 -2.88
N SER A 69 5.17 6.27 -3.12
CA SER A 69 5.46 5.15 -4.02
C SER A 69 4.19 4.73 -4.75
N GLU A 70 4.31 4.44 -6.04
CA GLU A 70 3.21 3.88 -6.83
C GLU A 70 2.80 2.48 -6.37
N LEU A 71 3.71 1.76 -5.70
CA LEU A 71 3.51 0.38 -5.27
C LEU A 71 2.37 0.26 -4.25
N ILE A 72 2.08 1.32 -3.50
CA ILE A 72 0.92 1.32 -2.59
C ILE A 72 -0.39 1.14 -3.35
N TRP A 73 -0.53 1.73 -4.54
CA TRP A 73 -1.75 1.62 -5.34
C TRP A 73 -1.89 0.23 -5.96
N ILE A 74 -0.77 -0.39 -6.34
CA ILE A 74 -0.74 -1.78 -6.79
C ILE A 74 -1.17 -2.71 -5.65
N LYS A 75 -0.65 -2.50 -4.43
CA LYS A 75 -1.03 -3.28 -3.25
C LYS A 75 -2.49 -3.05 -2.85
N ALA A 76 -2.99 -1.82 -2.93
CA ALA A 76 -4.39 -1.49 -2.68
C ALA A 76 -5.32 -2.22 -3.65
N LEU A 77 -4.95 -2.28 -4.93
CA LEU A 77 -5.69 -3.00 -5.95
C LEU A 77 -5.70 -4.51 -5.70
N LEU A 78 -4.56 -5.11 -5.30
CA LEU A 78 -4.48 -6.52 -4.91
C LEU A 78 -5.44 -6.84 -3.76
N LEU A 79 -5.37 -6.07 -2.66
CA LEU A 79 -6.22 -6.25 -1.49
C LEU A 79 -7.71 -6.11 -1.85
N THR A 80 -8.02 -5.19 -2.77
CA THR A 80 -9.39 -5.03 -3.28
C THR A 80 -9.86 -6.27 -4.06
N TYR A 81 -9.02 -6.85 -4.92
CA TYR A 81 -9.32 -8.09 -5.62
C TYR A 81 -9.44 -9.29 -4.66
N GLN A 82 -8.71 -9.28 -3.54
CA GLN A 82 -8.86 -10.25 -2.45
C GLN A 82 -10.15 -10.04 -1.63
N GLY A 83 -10.91 -8.98 -1.90
CA GLY A 83 -12.23 -8.74 -1.34
C GLY A 83 -12.28 -7.73 -0.19
N TYR A 84 -11.19 -6.99 0.08
CA TYR A 84 -11.18 -5.94 1.09
C TYR A 84 -11.69 -4.61 0.55
N ALA A 85 -12.32 -3.81 1.42
CA ALA A 85 -12.51 -2.39 1.22
C ALA A 85 -11.28 -1.65 1.76
N VAL A 86 -10.42 -1.17 0.86
CA VAL A 86 -9.13 -0.59 1.23
C VAL A 86 -9.25 0.91 1.47
N THR A 87 -8.66 1.39 2.57
CA THR A 87 -8.41 2.81 2.81
C THR A 87 -6.91 3.04 2.86
N THR A 88 -6.40 3.92 1.99
CA THR A 88 -4.97 4.22 1.86
C THR A 88 -4.60 5.48 2.64
N LEU A 89 -3.54 5.42 3.44
CA LEU A 89 -2.82 6.59 3.96
C LEU A 89 -1.40 6.55 3.39
N VAL A 90 -1.11 7.51 2.52
CA VAL A 90 0.15 7.61 1.76
C VAL A 90 1.01 8.74 2.30
N SER A 91 2.32 8.62 2.16
CA SER A 91 3.29 9.68 2.49
C SER A 91 3.14 10.24 3.92
N ILE A 92 2.94 9.35 4.90
CA ILE A 92 2.79 9.75 6.29
C ILE A 92 4.14 10.28 6.79
N SER A 93 4.23 11.60 6.99
CA SER A 93 5.40 12.27 7.56
C SER A 93 5.26 12.57 9.05
N ASP A 94 4.03 12.65 9.54
CA ASP A 94 3.71 12.99 10.92
C ASP A 94 3.60 11.76 11.82
N LYS A 95 3.55 12.01 13.13
CA LYS A 95 3.40 10.95 14.13
C LYS A 95 2.04 10.28 14.00
N LEU A 96 2.00 8.95 14.16
CA LEU A 96 0.74 8.19 14.21
C LEU A 96 0.04 8.30 15.58
N THR A 97 0.72 8.84 16.58
CA THR A 97 0.19 9.03 17.95
C THR A 97 -1.07 9.91 17.92
N GLY A 98 -2.16 9.46 18.55
CA GLY A 98 -3.46 10.15 18.54
C GLY A 98 -4.36 9.76 17.36
N PHE A 99 -3.85 9.07 16.34
CA PHE A 99 -4.70 8.49 15.29
C PHE A 99 -5.44 7.23 15.75
N GLN A 100 -5.09 6.70 16.92
CA GLN A 100 -5.65 5.47 17.51
C GLN A 100 -7.17 5.53 17.68
N ASP A 101 -7.73 6.68 18.05
CA ASP A 101 -9.19 6.84 18.22
C ASP A 101 -9.92 6.77 16.88
N ALA A 102 -9.38 7.42 15.84
CA ALA A 102 -9.93 7.35 14.49
C ALA A 102 -9.81 5.92 13.91
N LEU A 103 -8.70 5.26 14.25
CA LEU A 103 -8.43 3.89 13.87
C LEU A 103 -9.31 2.88 14.60
N THR A 104 -9.72 3.12 15.84
CA THR A 104 -10.63 2.22 16.56
C THR A 104 -12.10 2.49 16.25
N ALA A 105 -12.43 3.68 15.71
CA ALA A 105 -13.79 4.07 15.33
C ALA A 105 -14.39 3.26 14.15
N LEU A 106 -13.56 2.56 13.37
CA LEU A 106 -14.01 1.75 12.24
C LEU A 106 -13.67 0.26 12.48
N PRO A 107 -14.55 -0.68 12.07
CA PRO A 107 -14.32 -2.13 12.21
C PRO A 107 -13.32 -2.65 11.18
N TRP A 108 -12.06 -2.25 11.29
CA TRP A 108 -10.99 -2.79 10.46
C TRP A 108 -10.76 -4.27 10.75
N LYS A 109 -10.36 -5.01 9.71
CA LYS A 109 -9.97 -6.42 9.81
C LYS A 109 -8.47 -6.63 9.65
N ALA A 110 -7.77 -5.67 9.06
CA ALA A 110 -6.34 -5.74 8.83
C ALA A 110 -5.75 -4.33 8.67
N CYS A 111 -4.48 -4.21 9.03
CA CYS A 111 -3.62 -3.09 8.63
C CYS A 111 -2.41 -3.64 7.87
N VAL A 112 -2.13 -3.09 6.70
CA VAL A 112 -0.94 -3.42 5.92
C VAL A 112 -0.05 -2.18 5.86
N VAL A 113 1.22 -2.34 6.18
CA VAL A 113 2.25 -1.29 6.00
C VAL A 113 3.12 -1.72 4.84
N VAL A 114 3.15 -0.94 3.77
CA VAL A 114 3.94 -1.22 2.57
C VAL A 114 5.04 -0.17 2.41
N GLY A 115 6.22 -0.62 1.99
CA GLY A 115 7.32 0.26 1.66
C GLY A 115 8.55 -0.51 1.17
N GLU A 116 9.42 0.20 0.47
CA GLU A 116 10.67 -0.33 -0.07
C GLU A 116 11.90 0.15 0.70
N ASN A 117 11.77 1.22 1.49
CA ASN A 117 12.86 1.76 2.29
C ASN A 117 12.76 1.37 3.77
N LYS A 118 13.92 1.32 4.44
CA LYS A 118 14.00 1.10 5.88
C LYS A 118 13.26 2.22 6.63
N LEU A 119 12.41 1.85 7.58
CA LEU A 119 11.75 2.82 8.45
C LEU A 119 12.78 3.48 9.38
N THR A 120 12.57 4.75 9.68
CA THR A 120 13.35 5.40 10.73
C THR A 120 13.03 4.75 12.09
N PRO A 121 13.96 4.82 13.07
CA PRO A 121 13.69 4.27 14.40
C PRO A 121 12.41 4.82 15.05
N SER A 122 12.08 6.10 14.79
CA SER A 122 10.86 6.72 15.29
C SER A 122 9.61 6.14 14.63
N GLN A 123 9.59 6.00 13.30
CA GLN A 123 8.48 5.39 12.56
C GLN A 123 8.23 3.95 13.01
N LEU A 124 9.29 3.17 13.16
CA LEU A 124 9.20 1.79 13.62
C LEU A 124 8.61 1.69 15.03
N GLN A 125 9.10 2.52 15.97
CA GLN A 125 8.60 2.54 17.33
C GLN A 125 7.12 2.92 17.40
N GLU A 126 6.70 3.89 16.59
CA GLU A 126 5.29 4.28 16.49
C GLU A 126 4.41 3.16 15.95
N LEU A 127 4.84 2.47 14.90
CA LEU A 127 4.12 1.31 14.38
C LEU A 127 3.98 0.19 15.42
N ILE A 128 5.01 -0.07 16.22
CA ILE A 128 4.96 -1.08 17.28
C ILE A 128 3.91 -0.69 18.33
N VAL A 129 3.91 0.56 18.78
CA VAL A 129 2.92 1.07 19.75
C VAL A 129 1.50 0.97 19.18
N VAL A 130 1.34 1.37 17.92
CA VAL A 130 0.04 1.31 17.22
C VAL A 130 -0.42 -0.15 17.05
N ASN A 131 0.46 -1.06 16.65
CA ASN A 131 0.17 -2.49 16.53
C ASN A 131 -0.27 -3.12 17.85
N GLN A 132 0.35 -2.74 18.98
CA GLN A 132 -0.06 -3.21 20.31
C GLN A 132 -1.44 -2.68 20.73
N ALA A 133 -1.83 -1.49 20.27
CA ALA A 133 -3.13 -0.91 20.54
C ALA A 133 -4.25 -1.50 19.66
N PHE A 134 -3.90 -2.16 18.56
CA PHE A 134 -4.87 -2.71 17.61
C PHE A 134 -5.36 -4.10 18.00
N ALA A 135 -6.67 -4.31 17.87
CA ALA A 135 -7.31 -5.61 18.04
C ALA A 135 -7.16 -6.55 16.83
N PHE A 136 -6.47 -6.11 15.77
CA PHE A 136 -6.36 -6.82 14.49
C PHE A 136 -4.92 -6.74 13.96
N PRO A 137 -4.50 -7.70 13.10
CA PRO A 137 -3.10 -7.82 12.73
C PRO A 137 -2.61 -6.63 11.88
N MET A 138 -1.43 -6.11 12.23
CA MET A 138 -0.63 -5.25 11.37
C MET A 138 0.45 -6.07 10.66
N ILE A 139 0.53 -5.94 9.34
CA ILE A 139 1.36 -6.78 8.48
C ILE A 139 2.25 -5.92 7.60
N LEU A 140 3.54 -6.26 7.58
CA LEU A 140 4.50 -5.60 6.70
C LEU A 140 4.48 -6.22 5.30
N ALA A 141 4.58 -5.39 4.28
CA ALA A 141 4.63 -5.76 2.86
C ALA A 141 5.72 -4.98 2.11
N GLY A 142 6.09 -5.43 0.92
CA GLY A 142 7.25 -4.90 0.20
C GLY A 142 8.56 -5.31 0.86
N SER A 143 9.63 -4.56 0.61
CA SER A 143 10.93 -4.82 1.25
C SER A 143 10.89 -4.67 2.78
N LEU A 144 9.94 -3.90 3.34
CA LEU A 144 9.75 -3.79 4.80
C LEU A 144 9.61 -5.14 5.51
N ARG A 145 8.92 -6.12 4.88
CA ARG A 145 8.74 -7.47 5.45
C ARG A 145 10.09 -8.14 5.73
N VAL A 146 11.07 -7.91 4.87
CA VAL A 146 12.41 -8.51 4.98
C VAL A 146 13.31 -7.66 5.87
N ILE A 147 13.29 -6.33 5.70
CA ILE A 147 14.13 -5.39 6.45
C ILE A 147 13.83 -5.45 7.96
N HIS A 148 12.54 -5.57 8.33
CA HIS A 148 12.05 -5.53 9.71
C HIS A 148 11.46 -6.88 10.17
N ALA A 149 11.90 -8.00 9.57
CA ALA A 149 11.37 -9.34 9.85
C ALA A 149 11.42 -9.73 11.34
N ASN A 150 12.41 -9.20 12.09
CA ASN A 150 12.59 -9.48 13.52
C ASN A 150 11.86 -8.49 14.42
N ASP A 151 11.40 -7.36 13.88
CA ASP A 151 10.75 -6.28 14.64
C ASP A 151 9.22 -6.44 14.68
N PHE A 152 8.65 -7.19 13.73
CA PHE A 152 7.22 -7.46 13.60
C PHE A 152 6.93 -8.97 13.55
N LYS A 153 5.93 -9.43 14.32
CA LYS A 153 5.38 -10.78 14.12
C LYS A 153 4.67 -10.81 12.77
N THR A 154 5.31 -11.41 11.78
CA THR A 154 4.74 -11.58 10.44
C THR A 154 3.54 -12.51 10.53
N SER A 155 2.36 -11.96 10.24
CA SER A 155 1.17 -12.73 9.91
C SER A 155 0.94 -12.59 8.41
N GLU A 156 0.47 -13.65 7.75
CA GLU A 156 0.06 -13.57 6.35
C GLU A 156 -1.43 -13.21 6.29
N LEU A 157 -1.82 -12.36 5.32
CA LEU A 157 -3.23 -12.06 4.98
C LEU A 157 -3.75 -13.03 3.94
#